data_AF-A0A7Y2DTN0-F1
#
_entry.id   AF-A0A7Y2DTN0-F1
#
_cell.length_a   1.000
_cell.length_b   1.000
_cell.length_c   1.000
_cell.angle_alpha   90.00
_cell.angle_beta   90.00
_cell.angle_gamma   90.00
#
_symmetry.space_group_name_H-M   'P 1'
#
loop_
_entity.id
_entity.type
_entity.pdbx_description
1 polymer ?
#
loop_
_entity_poly.entity_id
_entity_poly.type
_entity_poly.pdbx_seq_one_letter_code
_entity_poly.pdbx_strand_id
1 'polypeptide(L)'
;STFWTRSGIQLANLTPKQKELAFDLLKSHLSKSGYDKALRIIALEKILAEIENSPRTRDPEKYHLAFYGNPAEDKVWAWSFEGHHLSLNFTIANEEVAVAPRFLGANPATIRSGKQKGERTLAAEQDLALELVNSLTSEQRKQAIFRSEAYWDIVTGNSAEVSPMDPVGIQFESLNESQKQLLLKLIDVYLEVMPKNLASKRIDNLKKEGLKDIRFGWAGATETGKGHYYRIQGKTFLIEFDNTQNGANHIHSVWRDFDGDFGRDLIKEHYAASDHK
;
A
#
# COMPACT_ATOMS: atom_id res chain seq x y z
N SER A 1 3.50 25.31 4.22
CA SER A 1 4.55 24.30 4.03
C SER A 1 3.97 22.95 4.44
N THR A 2 3.79 22.00 3.53
CA THR A 2 3.67 20.59 3.94
C THR A 2 5.01 20.20 4.53
N PHE A 3 5.04 19.42 5.62
CA PHE A 3 6.29 19.09 6.33
C PHE A 3 7.32 18.31 5.50
N TRP A 4 6.96 17.89 4.28
CA TRP A 4 7.81 17.15 3.35
C TRP A 4 7.72 17.76 1.95
N THR A 5 8.87 18.05 1.35
CA THR A 5 8.97 18.43 -0.06
C THR A 5 8.68 17.20 -0.93
N ARG A 6 7.85 17.36 -1.97
CA ARG A 6 7.51 16.32 -2.94
C ARG A 6 8.03 16.70 -4.31
N SER A 7 8.46 15.71 -5.07
CA SER A 7 8.84 15.89 -6.47
C SER A 7 7.62 16.20 -7.34
N GLY A 8 7.86 16.86 -8.47
CA GLY A 8 6.83 17.08 -9.49
C GLY A 8 5.91 18.27 -9.23
N ILE A 9 4.79 18.27 -9.94
CA ILE A 9 3.82 19.37 -9.96
C ILE A 9 2.64 19.06 -9.03
N GLN A 10 2.30 20.04 -8.19
CA GLN A 10 1.13 19.97 -7.33
C GLN A 10 -0.17 20.12 -8.15
N LEU A 11 -1.22 19.36 -7.83
CA LEU A 11 -2.54 19.46 -8.48
C LEU A 11 -3.06 20.89 -8.53
N ALA A 12 -2.91 21.67 -7.45
CA ALA A 12 -3.32 23.08 -7.40
C ALA A 12 -2.77 23.94 -8.55
N ASN A 13 -1.62 23.57 -9.13
CA ASN A 13 -0.94 24.31 -10.20
C ASN A 13 -1.33 23.83 -11.60
N LEU A 14 -2.18 22.80 -11.71
CA LEU A 14 -2.69 22.28 -12.98
C LEU A 14 -3.97 23.02 -13.39
N THR A 15 -4.13 23.23 -14.69
CA THR A 15 -5.42 23.65 -15.27
C THR A 15 -6.48 22.57 -15.07
N PRO A 16 -7.79 22.89 -15.14
CA PRO A 16 -8.84 21.88 -15.03
C PRO A 16 -8.67 20.69 -15.99
N LYS A 17 -8.24 20.95 -17.23
CA LYS A 17 -8.01 19.89 -18.22
C LYS A 17 -6.81 19.00 -17.86
N GLN A 18 -5.73 19.59 -17.35
CA GLN A 18 -4.57 18.83 -16.89
C GLN A 18 -4.89 17.97 -15.66
N LYS A 19 -5.74 18.46 -14.74
CA LYS A 19 -6.22 17.66 -13.61
C LYS A 19 -7.02 16.44 -14.07
N GLU A 20 -7.94 16.63 -15.00
CA GLU A 20 -8.71 15.53 -15.61
C GLU A 20 -7.76 14.46 -16.19
N LEU A 21 -6.77 14.88 -16.99
CA LEU A 21 -5.78 13.96 -17.57
C LEU A 21 -4.90 13.28 -16.51
N ALA A 22 -4.55 13.96 -15.42
CA ALA A 22 -3.79 13.36 -14.32
C ALA A 22 -4.59 12.25 -13.62
N PHE A 23 -5.89 12.47 -13.39
CA PHE A 23 -6.78 11.45 -12.81
C PHE A 23 -7.09 10.33 -13.80
N ASP A 24 -7.20 10.60 -15.10
CA ASP A 24 -7.32 9.56 -16.12
C ASP A 24 -6.07 8.68 -16.21
N LEU A 25 -4.88 9.29 -16.11
CA LEU A 25 -3.62 8.57 -16.03
C LEU A 25 -3.59 7.67 -14.78
N LEU A 26 -3.95 8.20 -13.61
CA LEU A 26 -4.07 7.42 -12.38
C LEU A 26 -5.06 6.27 -12.49
N LYS A 27 -6.21 6.52 -13.10
CA LYS A 27 -7.24 5.50 -13.34
C LYS A 27 -6.75 4.40 -14.28
N SER A 28 -5.93 4.72 -15.28
CA SER A 28 -5.40 3.74 -16.24
C SER A 28 -4.37 2.78 -15.63
N HIS A 29 -3.68 3.17 -14.55
CA HIS A 29 -2.66 2.36 -13.88
C HIS A 29 -3.15 1.67 -12.60
N LEU A 30 -4.42 1.84 -12.25
CA LEU A 30 -5.06 1.21 -11.09
C LEU A 30 -6.24 0.35 -11.54
N SER A 31 -6.61 -0.63 -10.71
CA SER A 31 -7.93 -1.23 -10.86
C SER A 31 -9.02 -0.23 -10.45
N LYS A 32 -10.29 -0.58 -10.72
CA LYS A 32 -11.42 0.18 -10.15
C LYS A 32 -11.33 0.27 -8.62
N SER A 33 -10.99 -0.83 -7.95
CA SER A 33 -10.84 -0.87 -6.48
C SER A 33 -9.69 0.03 -6.01
N GLY A 34 -8.53 -0.04 -6.67
CA GLY A 34 -7.38 0.80 -6.36
C GLY A 34 -7.66 2.29 -6.58
N TYR A 35 -8.30 2.64 -7.69
CA TYR A 35 -8.68 4.02 -8.00
C TYR A 35 -9.72 4.56 -6.99
N ASP A 36 -10.74 3.77 -6.66
CA ASP A 36 -11.74 4.15 -5.66
C ASP A 36 -11.10 4.35 -4.27
N LYS A 37 -10.12 3.51 -3.88
CA LYS A 37 -9.34 3.69 -2.65
C LYS A 37 -8.56 5.02 -2.69
N ALA A 38 -7.83 5.29 -3.78
CA ALA A 38 -7.07 6.53 -3.93
C ALA A 38 -7.97 7.78 -3.81
N LEU A 39 -9.12 7.80 -4.49
CA LEU A 39 -10.08 8.91 -4.40
C LEU A 39 -10.64 9.09 -3.00
N ARG A 40 -10.96 8.00 -2.28
CA ARG A 40 -11.42 8.07 -0.89
C ARG A 40 -10.35 8.67 0.02
N ILE A 41 -9.10 8.23 -0.14
CA ILE A 41 -7.96 8.75 0.63
C ILE A 41 -7.77 10.26 0.38
N ILE A 42 -7.82 10.70 -0.88
CA ILE A 42 -7.77 12.12 -1.24
C ILE A 42 -8.94 12.89 -0.61
N ALA A 43 -10.15 12.33 -0.64
CA ALA A 43 -11.34 12.97 -0.09
C ALA A 43 -11.28 13.13 1.44
N LEU A 44 -10.58 12.23 2.15
CA LEU A 44 -10.40 12.33 3.61
C LEU A 44 -9.68 13.62 4.03
N GLU A 45 -8.90 14.27 3.15
CA GLU A 45 -8.30 15.58 3.46
C GLU A 45 -9.36 16.61 3.86
N LYS A 46 -10.55 16.61 3.22
CA LYS A 46 -11.63 17.54 3.60
C LYS A 46 -12.21 17.23 4.97
N ILE A 47 -12.34 15.94 5.30
CA ILE A 47 -12.81 15.50 6.62
C ILE A 47 -11.79 15.85 7.69
N LEU A 48 -10.51 15.66 7.40
CA LEU A 48 -9.42 15.96 8.32
C LEU A 48 -9.26 17.48 8.51
N ALA A 49 -9.49 18.28 7.46
CA ALA A 49 -9.55 19.75 7.54
C ALA A 49 -10.59 20.23 8.56
N GLU A 50 -11.77 19.60 8.57
CA GLU A 50 -12.84 19.91 9.52
C GLU A 50 -12.49 19.46 10.94
N ILE A 51 -11.97 18.24 11.11
CA ILE A 51 -11.60 17.66 12.40
C ILE A 51 -10.47 18.46 13.09
N GLU A 52 -9.44 18.83 12.32
CA GLU A 52 -8.25 19.51 12.84
C GLU A 52 -8.32 21.04 12.75
N ASN A 53 -9.41 21.59 12.20
CA ASN A 53 -9.55 23.03 11.89
C ASN A 53 -8.34 23.58 11.09
N SER A 54 -7.89 22.82 10.10
CA SER A 54 -6.63 23.07 9.36
C SER A 54 -6.80 23.06 7.82
N PRO A 55 -7.79 23.77 7.26
CA PRO A 55 -8.16 23.67 5.83
C PRO A 55 -7.08 24.15 4.85
N ARG A 56 -6.11 24.95 5.32
CA ARG A 56 -4.96 25.32 4.50
C ARG A 56 -3.93 24.19 4.38
N THR A 57 -3.86 23.29 5.36
CA THR A 57 -2.89 22.19 5.39
C THR A 57 -3.50 20.93 4.80
N ARG A 58 -4.75 20.63 5.16
CA ARG A 58 -5.52 19.48 4.70
C ARG A 58 -6.31 19.85 3.46
N ASP A 59 -5.74 19.54 2.31
CA ASP A 59 -6.24 20.01 1.02
C ASP A 59 -6.02 18.94 -0.05
N PRO A 60 -7.09 18.41 -0.68
CA PRO A 60 -7.00 17.50 -1.81
C PRO A 60 -6.15 18.02 -2.98
N GLU A 61 -6.00 19.33 -3.11
CA GLU A 61 -5.21 19.96 -4.17
C GLU A 61 -3.68 19.93 -3.89
N LYS A 62 -3.26 19.35 -2.76
CA LYS A 62 -1.84 19.19 -2.37
C LYS A 62 -1.22 17.85 -2.74
N TYR A 63 -1.90 17.05 -3.57
CA TYR A 63 -1.29 15.87 -4.18
C TYR A 63 -0.39 16.30 -5.34
N HIS A 64 0.64 15.52 -5.61
CA HIS A 64 1.69 15.82 -6.58
C HIS A 64 1.79 14.69 -7.60
N LEU A 65 2.14 15.07 -8.83
CA LEU A 65 2.46 14.17 -9.93
C LEU A 65 3.90 14.44 -10.39
N ALA A 66 4.74 13.42 -10.44
CA ALA A 66 6.10 13.51 -10.97
C ALA A 66 6.30 12.52 -12.10
N PHE A 67 7.06 12.91 -13.13
CA PHE A 67 7.52 12.04 -14.21
C PHE A 67 9.05 11.96 -14.16
N TYR A 68 9.58 10.78 -14.47
CA TYR A 68 11.00 10.47 -14.53
C TYR A 68 11.29 9.82 -15.88
N GLY A 69 12.09 10.48 -16.71
CA GLY A 69 12.18 10.17 -18.14
C GLY A 69 11.06 10.82 -18.96
N ASN A 70 11.11 10.61 -20.27
CA ASN A 70 10.15 11.11 -21.24
C ASN A 70 9.21 9.97 -21.68
N PRO A 71 7.94 9.94 -21.24
CA PRO A 71 7.00 8.89 -21.63
C PRO A 71 6.71 8.81 -23.14
N ALA A 72 7.07 9.84 -23.91
CA ALA A 72 6.88 9.86 -25.36
C ALA A 72 8.07 9.29 -26.15
N GLU A 73 9.26 9.22 -25.54
CA GLU A 73 10.52 8.88 -26.24
C GLU A 73 11.25 7.71 -25.58
N ASP A 74 11.22 7.62 -24.25
CA ASP A 74 12.01 6.67 -23.49
C ASP A 74 11.31 5.31 -23.40
N LYS A 75 12.09 4.24 -23.61
CA LYS A 75 11.63 2.86 -23.42
C LYS A 75 11.43 2.49 -21.95
N VAL A 76 12.08 3.24 -21.06
CA VAL A 76 12.00 3.11 -19.61
C VAL A 76 11.72 4.49 -19.04
N TRP A 77 10.57 4.62 -18.39
CA TRP A 77 10.19 5.85 -17.71
C TRP A 77 9.36 5.49 -16.47
N ALA A 78 9.25 6.43 -15.54
CA ALA A 78 8.48 6.23 -14.33
C ALA A 78 7.64 7.46 -14.03
N TRP A 79 6.63 7.29 -13.20
CA TRP A 79 5.87 8.39 -12.66
C TRP A 79 5.33 8.04 -11.27
N SER A 80 5.05 9.07 -10.47
CA SER A 80 4.48 8.89 -9.13
C SER A 80 3.33 9.84 -8.86
N PHE A 81 2.42 9.40 -7.99
CA PHE A 81 1.31 10.19 -7.47
C PHE A 81 1.33 10.16 -5.95
N GLU A 82 1.54 11.32 -5.32
CA GLU A 82 1.86 11.40 -3.90
C GLU A 82 1.11 12.51 -3.15
N GLY A 83 0.73 12.23 -1.90
CA GLY A 83 0.05 13.16 -1.00
C GLY A 83 0.33 12.82 0.46
N HIS A 84 -0.44 13.36 1.39
CA HIS A 84 -0.22 13.17 2.83
C HIS A 84 -0.46 11.70 3.28
N HIS A 85 -1.37 10.97 2.64
CA HIS A 85 -1.66 9.55 2.95
C HIS A 85 -1.63 8.62 1.73
N LEU A 86 -0.92 9.01 0.67
CA LEU A 86 -0.84 8.25 -0.57
C LEU A 86 0.55 8.40 -1.17
N SER A 87 1.19 7.30 -1.56
CA SER A 87 2.35 7.32 -2.46
C SER A 87 2.26 6.11 -3.37
N LEU A 88 2.07 6.37 -4.66
CA LEU A 88 1.96 5.37 -5.70
C LEU A 88 3.07 5.60 -6.71
N ASN A 89 3.82 4.54 -7.01
CA ASN A 89 4.97 4.57 -7.90
C ASN A 89 4.75 3.59 -9.05
N PHE A 90 5.02 4.05 -10.26
CA PHE A 90 4.84 3.28 -11.49
C PHE A 90 6.12 3.38 -12.31
N THR A 91 6.71 2.25 -12.66
CA THR A 91 7.84 2.18 -13.60
C THR A 91 7.43 1.36 -14.79
N ILE A 92 7.56 1.93 -15.97
CA ILE A 92 7.17 1.34 -17.24
C ILE A 92 8.47 0.99 -17.97
N ALA A 93 8.61 -0.27 -18.35
CA ALA A 93 9.71 -0.75 -19.18
C ALA A 93 9.14 -1.65 -20.28
N ASN A 94 9.11 -1.15 -21.52
CA ASN A 94 8.38 -1.78 -22.62
C ASN A 94 6.89 -2.01 -22.28
N GLU A 95 6.41 -3.26 -22.28
CA GLU A 95 5.03 -3.63 -21.92
C GLU A 95 4.87 -3.98 -20.43
N GLU A 96 5.96 -3.97 -19.67
CA GLU A 96 5.97 -4.33 -18.25
C GLU A 96 5.80 -3.09 -17.38
N VAL A 97 5.05 -3.25 -16.29
CA VAL A 97 4.79 -2.18 -15.31
C VAL A 97 5.08 -2.70 -13.91
N ALA A 98 6.08 -2.11 -13.25
CA ALA A 98 6.27 -2.25 -11.82
C ALA A 98 5.43 -1.21 -11.09
N VAL A 99 4.74 -1.64 -10.04
CA VAL A 99 3.80 -0.81 -9.29
C VAL A 99 4.18 -0.77 -7.82
N ALA A 100 5.45 -0.98 -7.43
CA ALA A 100 5.90 -0.93 -6.04
C ALA A 100 7.00 0.14 -5.89
N PRO A 101 7.18 0.76 -4.70
CA PRO A 101 6.36 0.60 -3.50
C PRO A 101 5.00 1.28 -3.62
N ARG A 102 3.99 0.77 -2.90
CA ARG A 102 2.64 1.37 -2.81
C ARG A 102 2.28 1.62 -1.36
N PHE A 103 2.08 2.88 -1.01
CA PHE A 103 1.59 3.28 0.30
C PHE A 103 0.15 3.81 0.20
N LEU A 104 -0.74 3.24 1.02
CA LEU A 104 -2.12 3.66 1.20
C LEU A 104 -2.35 3.91 2.69
N GLY A 105 -2.76 5.12 3.06
CA GLY A 105 -3.15 5.46 4.42
C GLY A 105 -4.56 6.03 4.50
N ALA A 106 -5.19 5.93 5.66
CA ALA A 106 -6.51 6.49 5.91
C ALA A 106 -6.55 7.19 7.27
N ASN A 107 -6.69 8.51 7.26
CA ASN A 107 -6.89 9.32 8.46
C ASN A 107 -8.03 10.34 8.24
N PRO A 108 -9.21 10.15 8.89
CA PRO A 108 -9.56 9.01 9.73
C PRO A 108 -9.85 7.73 8.92
N ALA A 109 -9.60 6.56 9.51
CA ALA A 109 -9.96 5.27 8.93
C ALA A 109 -11.48 5.04 8.94
N THR A 110 -12.17 5.50 9.99
CA THR A 110 -13.62 5.56 10.12
C THR A 110 -14.06 6.99 10.42
N ILE A 111 -14.98 7.53 9.61
CA ILE A 111 -15.57 8.85 9.83
C ILE A 111 -16.58 8.77 10.99
N ARG A 112 -16.31 9.47 12.10
CA ARG A 112 -17.09 9.34 13.35
C ARG A 112 -18.26 10.34 13.48
N SER A 113 -18.28 11.39 12.67
CA SER A 113 -19.26 12.49 12.74
C SER A 113 -19.54 13.09 11.35
N GLY A 114 -20.52 13.99 11.27
CA GLY A 114 -20.87 14.66 10.02
C GLY A 114 -21.72 13.81 9.07
N LYS A 115 -21.88 14.28 7.82
CA LYS A 115 -22.77 13.67 6.82
C LYS A 115 -22.29 12.28 6.35
N GLN A 116 -20.99 12.05 6.39
CA GLN A 116 -20.33 10.82 5.94
C GLN A 116 -20.04 9.84 7.10
N LYS A 117 -20.69 10.04 8.26
CA LYS A 117 -20.48 9.20 9.45
C LYS A 117 -20.71 7.71 9.12
N GLY A 118 -19.77 6.87 9.54
CA GLY A 118 -19.80 5.42 9.36
C GLY A 118 -19.08 4.93 8.11
N GLU A 119 -18.71 5.82 7.18
CA GLU A 119 -17.85 5.45 6.06
C GLU A 119 -16.47 5.00 6.57
N ARG A 120 -15.94 3.91 5.98
CA ARG A 120 -14.65 3.32 6.29
C ARG A 120 -13.77 3.26 5.05
N THR A 121 -12.50 3.62 5.22
CA THR A 121 -11.46 3.59 4.17
C THR A 121 -10.39 2.59 4.59
N LEU A 122 -9.93 1.74 3.66
CA LEU A 122 -9.03 0.59 3.92
C LEU A 122 -9.57 -0.44 4.93
N ALA A 123 -10.90 -0.63 4.93
CA ALA A 123 -11.55 -1.56 5.86
C ALA A 123 -11.17 -3.02 5.61
N ALA A 124 -11.00 -3.44 4.36
CA ALA A 124 -10.71 -4.83 4.01
C ALA A 124 -9.32 -5.27 4.51
N GLU A 125 -8.33 -4.38 4.41
CA GLU A 125 -6.97 -4.57 4.92
C GLU A 125 -6.96 -4.83 6.43
N GLN A 126 -7.83 -4.15 7.17
CA GLN A 126 -7.98 -4.33 8.63
C GLN A 126 -8.81 -5.56 8.97
N ASP A 127 -10.00 -5.67 8.40
CA ASP A 127 -11.02 -6.65 8.82
C ASP A 127 -10.56 -8.07 8.55
N LEU A 128 -9.99 -8.35 7.37
CA LEU A 128 -9.46 -9.67 7.04
C LEU A 128 -8.27 -10.06 7.90
N ALA A 129 -7.41 -9.10 8.27
CA ALA A 129 -6.27 -9.36 9.14
C ALA A 129 -6.70 -9.66 10.58
N LEU A 130 -7.68 -8.91 11.09
CA LEU A 130 -8.32 -9.17 12.39
C LEU A 130 -9.07 -10.52 12.38
N GLU A 131 -9.75 -10.85 11.29
CA GLU A 131 -10.41 -12.17 11.14
C GLU A 131 -9.37 -13.29 11.16
N LEU A 132 -8.27 -13.14 10.40
CA LEU A 132 -7.19 -14.12 10.36
C LEU A 132 -6.57 -14.34 11.74
N VAL A 133 -6.08 -13.29 12.40
CA VAL A 133 -5.46 -13.43 13.74
C VAL A 133 -6.44 -13.99 14.76
N ASN A 134 -7.73 -13.67 14.63
CA ASN A 134 -8.73 -14.16 15.56
C ASN A 134 -9.16 -15.61 15.32
N SER A 135 -9.01 -16.10 14.09
CA SER A 135 -9.26 -17.50 13.73
C SER A 135 -8.15 -18.47 14.15
N LEU A 136 -6.99 -17.97 14.57
CA LEU A 136 -5.85 -18.78 14.99
C LEU A 136 -6.12 -19.50 16.33
N THR A 137 -5.67 -20.75 16.42
CA THR A 137 -5.65 -21.49 17.69
C THR A 137 -4.68 -20.85 18.68
N SER A 138 -4.77 -21.20 19.96
CA SER A 138 -3.84 -20.68 20.98
C SER A 138 -2.37 -20.93 20.64
N GLU A 139 -2.04 -22.10 20.09
CA GLU A 139 -0.65 -22.42 19.68
C GLU A 139 -0.22 -21.66 18.43
N GLN A 140 -1.13 -21.44 17.48
CA GLN A 140 -0.85 -20.61 16.30
C GLN A 140 -0.68 -19.14 16.69
N ARG A 141 -1.49 -18.62 17.62
CA ARG A 141 -1.37 -17.24 18.13
C ARG A 141 -0.03 -16.98 18.78
N LYS A 142 0.53 -17.95 19.53
CA LYS A 142 1.88 -17.84 20.10
C LYS A 142 2.97 -17.69 19.03
N GLN A 143 2.75 -18.23 17.83
CA GLN A 143 3.68 -18.09 16.70
C GLN A 143 3.43 -16.79 15.93
N ALA A 144 2.15 -16.44 15.70
CA ALA A 144 1.77 -15.28 14.92
C ALA A 144 2.03 -13.96 15.65
N ILE A 145 1.67 -13.88 16.94
CA ILE A 145 1.82 -12.67 17.76
C ILE A 145 3.25 -12.63 18.30
N PHE A 146 4.11 -11.92 17.58
CA PHE A 146 5.54 -11.83 17.93
C PHE A 146 5.83 -10.70 18.91
N ARG A 147 4.88 -9.77 19.12
CA ARG A 147 4.96 -8.69 20.11
C ARG A 147 3.58 -8.40 20.73
N SER A 148 3.55 -8.15 22.02
CA SER A 148 2.33 -7.73 22.73
C SER A 148 1.94 -6.28 22.44
N GLU A 149 2.90 -5.44 22.06
CA GLU A 149 2.71 -4.03 21.72
C GLU A 149 2.95 -3.83 20.23
N ALA A 150 2.04 -3.10 19.58
CA ALA A 150 2.17 -2.72 18.17
C ALA A 150 3.35 -1.76 17.97
N TYR A 151 3.87 -1.70 16.75
CA TYR A 151 4.71 -0.58 16.33
C TYR A 151 3.85 0.68 16.22
N TRP A 152 4.45 1.86 16.39
CA TRP A 152 3.75 3.14 16.27
C TRP A 152 3.45 3.54 14.80
N ASP A 153 4.17 2.92 13.86
CA ASP A 153 4.04 3.16 12.43
C ASP A 153 4.63 1.95 11.65
N ILE A 154 4.57 2.00 10.32
CA ILE A 154 5.25 1.13 9.38
C ILE A 154 6.76 1.08 9.71
N VAL A 155 7.30 -0.12 9.89
CA VAL A 155 8.68 -0.30 10.37
C VAL A 155 9.69 0.06 9.28
N THR A 156 9.40 -0.22 8.01
CA THR A 156 10.30 0.18 6.91
C THR A 156 10.31 1.68 6.63
N GLY A 157 9.34 2.43 7.15
CA GLY A 157 9.24 3.88 6.99
C GLY A 157 9.36 4.33 5.52
N ASN A 158 10.19 5.34 5.28
CA ASN A 158 10.47 5.91 3.95
C ASN A 158 11.78 5.38 3.33
N SER A 159 12.26 4.21 3.74
CA SER A 159 13.50 3.63 3.21
C SER A 159 13.41 3.45 1.70
N ALA A 160 14.39 3.98 0.95
CA ALA A 160 14.45 3.88 -0.51
C ALA A 160 14.59 2.43 -1.01
N GLU A 161 15.22 1.58 -0.20
CA GLU A 161 15.39 0.16 -0.44
C GLU A 161 15.01 -0.61 0.82
N VAL A 162 14.44 -1.80 0.64
CA VAL A 162 14.14 -2.74 1.72
C VAL A 162 14.68 -4.11 1.36
N SER A 163 15.17 -4.82 2.38
CA SER A 163 15.59 -6.22 2.28
C SER A 163 14.69 -7.09 3.16
N PRO A 164 14.67 -8.43 2.98
CA PRO A 164 13.95 -9.31 3.88
C PRO A 164 14.29 -9.03 5.34
N MET A 165 13.26 -8.81 6.15
CA MET A 165 13.41 -8.59 7.58
C MET A 165 13.52 -9.93 8.33
N ASP A 166 13.96 -9.90 9.58
CA ASP A 166 14.01 -11.08 10.46
C ASP A 166 12.66 -11.83 10.43
N PRO A 167 12.66 -13.16 10.26
CA PRO A 167 11.42 -13.91 10.14
C PRO A 167 10.65 -13.91 11.46
N VAL A 168 9.44 -13.35 11.45
CA VAL A 168 8.49 -13.41 12.58
C VAL A 168 7.15 -13.94 12.09
N GLY A 169 6.31 -14.37 13.02
CA GLY A 169 4.97 -14.80 12.69
C GLY A 169 4.86 -16.26 12.27
N ILE A 170 3.62 -16.69 12.06
CA ILE A 170 3.26 -18.05 11.68
C ILE A 170 3.48 -18.26 10.17
N GLN A 171 4.04 -19.41 9.80
CA GLN A 171 4.18 -19.81 8.39
C GLN A 171 2.86 -20.25 7.79
N PHE A 172 2.70 -20.03 6.49
CA PHE A 172 1.53 -20.44 5.71
C PHE A 172 1.20 -21.93 5.86
N GLU A 173 2.21 -22.81 5.88
CA GLU A 173 2.02 -24.26 6.05
C GLU A 173 1.47 -24.65 7.44
N SER A 174 1.70 -23.82 8.46
CA SER A 174 1.21 -24.04 9.81
C SER A 174 -0.25 -23.59 10.00
N LEU A 175 -0.86 -23.01 8.97
CA LEU A 175 -2.27 -22.62 8.94
C LEU A 175 -3.14 -23.79 8.46
N ASN A 176 -4.38 -23.86 8.93
CA ASN A 176 -5.37 -24.76 8.34
C ASN A 176 -5.92 -24.15 7.04
N GLU A 177 -6.73 -24.91 6.29
CA GLU A 177 -7.21 -24.45 4.98
C GLU A 177 -8.04 -23.17 5.03
N SER A 178 -8.91 -22.96 6.03
CA SER A 178 -9.68 -21.71 6.12
C SER A 178 -8.79 -20.50 6.42
N GLN A 179 -7.79 -20.66 7.29
CA GLN A 179 -6.80 -19.63 7.60
C GLN A 179 -5.88 -19.31 6.41
N LYS A 180 -5.47 -20.32 5.65
CA LYS A 180 -4.72 -20.13 4.39
C LYS A 180 -5.53 -19.29 3.41
N GLN A 181 -6.81 -19.58 3.25
CA GLN A 181 -7.69 -18.78 2.38
C GLN A 181 -7.85 -17.34 2.88
N LEU A 182 -7.92 -17.10 4.20
CA LEU A 182 -7.95 -15.74 4.75
C LEU A 182 -6.66 -14.98 4.46
N LEU A 183 -5.49 -15.61 4.64
CA LEU A 183 -4.21 -14.99 4.34
C LEU A 183 -4.06 -14.68 2.84
N LEU A 184 -4.48 -15.58 1.95
CA LEU A 184 -4.47 -15.32 0.51
C LEU A 184 -5.42 -14.19 0.13
N LYS A 185 -6.66 -14.17 0.65
CA LYS A 185 -7.60 -13.07 0.44
C LYS A 185 -7.03 -11.74 0.92
N LEU A 186 -6.34 -11.73 2.06
CA LEU A 186 -5.70 -10.53 2.57
C LEU A 186 -4.60 -10.05 1.62
N ILE A 187 -3.74 -10.94 1.12
CA ILE A 187 -2.74 -10.59 0.09
C ILE A 187 -3.42 -10.06 -1.17
N ASP A 188 -4.51 -10.69 -1.61
CA ASP A 188 -5.28 -10.28 -2.78
C ASP A 188 -5.82 -8.85 -2.64
N VAL A 189 -6.27 -8.40 -1.46
CA VAL A 189 -6.72 -7.01 -1.22
C VAL A 189 -5.64 -5.98 -1.57
N TYR A 190 -4.36 -6.31 -1.35
CA TYR A 190 -3.24 -5.44 -1.71
C TYR A 190 -2.89 -5.50 -3.19
N LEU A 191 -3.07 -6.67 -3.82
CA LEU A 191 -2.81 -6.86 -5.24
C LEU A 191 -3.93 -6.27 -6.11
N GLU A 192 -5.16 -6.30 -5.65
CA GLU A 192 -6.35 -5.74 -6.30
C GLU A 192 -6.31 -4.22 -6.44
N VAL A 193 -5.32 -3.54 -5.86
CA VAL A 193 -5.03 -2.13 -6.17
C VAL A 193 -4.59 -1.97 -7.64
N MET A 194 -3.91 -2.97 -8.18
CA MET A 194 -3.37 -2.98 -9.55
C MET A 194 -4.37 -3.52 -10.57
N PRO A 195 -4.26 -3.13 -11.86
CA PRO A 195 -5.01 -3.75 -12.95
C PRO A 195 -4.96 -5.28 -12.91
N LYS A 196 -6.08 -5.92 -13.31
CA LYS A 196 -6.30 -7.36 -13.13
C LYS A 196 -5.20 -8.24 -13.73
N ASN A 197 -4.66 -7.85 -14.88
CA ASN A 197 -3.56 -8.56 -15.54
C ASN A 197 -2.28 -8.54 -14.68
N LEU A 198 -1.92 -7.39 -14.11
CA LEU A 198 -0.75 -7.25 -13.22
C LEU A 198 -0.95 -8.00 -11.90
N ALA A 199 -2.14 -7.87 -11.29
CA ALA A 199 -2.48 -8.61 -10.08
C ALA A 199 -2.40 -10.13 -10.28
N SER A 200 -2.96 -10.64 -11.39
CA SER A 200 -2.92 -12.07 -11.73
C SER A 200 -1.48 -12.56 -11.93
N LYS A 201 -0.67 -11.79 -12.67
CA LYS A 201 0.76 -12.09 -12.87
C LYS A 201 1.51 -12.15 -11.54
N ARG A 202 1.25 -11.21 -10.61
CA ARG A 202 1.89 -11.21 -9.30
C ARG A 202 1.48 -12.41 -8.46
N ILE A 203 0.19 -12.78 -8.42
CA ILE A 203 -0.29 -13.99 -7.75
C ILE A 203 0.41 -15.25 -8.28
N ASP A 204 0.55 -15.37 -9.60
CA ASP A 204 1.21 -16.53 -10.21
C ASP A 204 2.70 -16.59 -9.87
N ASN A 205 3.37 -15.44 -9.78
CA ASN A 205 4.75 -15.38 -9.28
C ASN A 205 4.84 -15.83 -7.82
N LEU A 206 3.95 -15.37 -6.93
CA LEU A 206 3.92 -15.81 -5.53
C LEU A 206 3.72 -17.33 -5.41
N LYS A 207 2.87 -17.94 -6.25
CA LYS A 207 2.71 -19.40 -6.30
C LYS A 207 3.99 -20.11 -6.73
N LYS A 208 4.71 -19.60 -7.73
CA LYS A 208 6.00 -20.15 -8.19
C LYS A 208 7.12 -20.00 -7.16
N GLU A 209 7.14 -18.88 -6.44
CA GLU A 209 8.10 -18.60 -5.36
C GLU A 209 7.88 -19.52 -4.14
N GLY A 210 6.66 -20.06 -3.99
CA GLY A 210 6.27 -21.00 -2.96
C GLY A 210 5.58 -20.31 -1.80
N LEU A 211 4.26 -20.48 -1.73
CA LEU A 211 3.41 -19.90 -0.68
C LEU A 211 3.80 -20.36 0.74
N LYS A 212 4.40 -21.55 0.86
CA LYS A 212 4.82 -22.16 2.13
C LYS A 212 5.73 -21.27 2.97
N ASP A 213 6.53 -20.43 2.33
CA ASP A 213 7.52 -19.57 2.98
C ASP A 213 6.93 -18.22 3.41
N ILE A 214 5.68 -17.92 3.03
CA ILE A 214 4.97 -16.72 3.48
C ILE A 214 4.70 -16.82 4.97
N ARG A 215 4.97 -15.74 5.69
CA ARG A 215 4.68 -15.61 7.13
C ARG A 215 3.69 -14.48 7.39
N PHE A 216 2.78 -14.72 8.34
CA PHE A 216 1.88 -13.72 8.91
C PHE A 216 2.29 -13.43 10.36
N GLY A 217 2.79 -12.22 10.60
CA GLY A 217 3.14 -11.71 11.93
C GLY A 217 2.17 -10.65 12.41
N TRP A 218 1.87 -10.67 13.71
CA TRP A 218 0.99 -9.72 14.39
C TRP A 218 1.69 -9.07 15.59
N ALA A 219 1.41 -7.80 15.82
CA ALA A 219 1.83 -7.07 17.01
C ALA A 219 0.68 -6.22 17.56
N GLY A 220 0.51 -6.22 18.88
CA GLY A 220 -0.52 -5.42 19.55
C GLY A 220 -1.84 -6.16 19.79
N ALA A 221 -2.89 -5.37 20.01
CA ALA A 221 -4.23 -5.86 20.35
C ALA A 221 -4.86 -6.67 19.21
N THR A 222 -5.86 -7.51 19.50
CA THR A 222 -6.59 -8.26 18.46
C THR A 222 -8.05 -7.82 18.33
N GLU A 223 -8.39 -6.69 18.96
CA GLU A 223 -9.72 -6.08 18.93
C GLU A 223 -9.72 -4.79 18.10
N THR A 224 -10.83 -4.54 17.39
CA THR A 224 -11.06 -3.27 16.68
C THR A 224 -11.00 -2.08 17.64
N GLY A 225 -10.43 -0.96 17.18
CA GLY A 225 -10.33 0.27 17.96
C GLY A 225 -9.19 0.28 19.00
N LYS A 226 -8.38 -0.79 19.06
CA LYS A 226 -7.11 -0.83 19.80
C LYS A 226 -5.94 -0.94 18.84
N GLY A 227 -4.78 -0.42 19.25
CA GLY A 227 -3.59 -0.36 18.41
C GLY A 227 -3.09 -1.74 17.97
N HIS A 228 -2.90 -1.93 16.67
CA HIS A 228 -2.39 -3.18 16.09
C HIS A 228 -1.56 -2.93 14.84
N TYR A 229 -0.67 -3.87 14.58
CA TYR A 229 0.19 -3.93 13.41
C TYR A 229 0.23 -5.36 12.89
N TYR A 230 0.34 -5.54 11.57
CA TYR A 230 0.71 -6.83 11.01
C TYR A 230 1.74 -6.70 9.90
N ARG A 231 2.42 -7.81 9.66
CA ARG A 231 3.39 -7.98 8.60
C ARG A 231 3.16 -9.28 7.86
N ILE A 232 3.10 -9.22 6.53
CA ILE A 232 3.13 -10.40 5.67
C ILE A 232 4.40 -10.35 4.87
N GLN A 233 5.26 -11.36 5.02
CA GLN A 233 6.53 -11.41 4.30
C GLN A 233 6.64 -12.73 3.54
N GLY A 234 6.90 -12.63 2.24
CA GLY A 234 7.31 -13.75 1.40
C GLY A 234 8.79 -13.66 1.04
N LYS A 235 9.22 -14.40 0.01
CA LYS A 235 10.61 -14.35 -0.48
C LYS A 235 10.95 -13.05 -1.18
N THR A 236 10.00 -12.47 -1.92
CA THR A 236 10.24 -11.33 -2.81
C THR A 236 9.48 -10.07 -2.39
N PHE A 237 8.63 -10.14 -1.36
CA PHE A 237 7.76 -9.03 -0.99
C PHE A 237 7.55 -8.91 0.52
N LEU A 238 7.11 -7.72 0.89
CA LEU A 238 6.72 -7.34 2.23
C LEU A 238 5.44 -6.51 2.18
N ILE A 239 4.50 -6.84 3.05
CA ILE A 239 3.33 -6.04 3.39
C ILE A 239 3.47 -5.63 4.84
N GLU A 240 3.27 -4.36 5.13
CA GLU A 240 3.11 -3.86 6.49
C GLU A 240 1.81 -3.08 6.61
N PHE A 241 1.20 -3.17 7.78
CA PHE A 241 0.02 -2.42 8.16
C PHE A 241 0.17 -1.96 9.60
N ASP A 242 -0.10 -0.69 9.86
CA ASP A 242 -0.22 -0.09 11.19
C ASP A 242 -1.58 0.59 11.35
N ASN A 243 -2.14 0.49 12.55
CA ASN A 243 -3.24 1.33 12.99
C ASN A 243 -3.19 1.53 14.50
N THR A 244 -2.29 2.40 14.96
CA THR A 244 -2.11 2.71 16.38
C THR A 244 -2.51 4.14 16.75
N GLN A 245 -2.40 5.07 15.80
CA GLN A 245 -2.62 6.49 16.04
C GLN A 245 -4.12 6.85 16.10
N ASN A 246 -4.43 7.99 16.71
CA ASN A 246 -5.80 8.55 16.79
C ASN A 246 -6.86 7.57 17.35
N GLY A 247 -6.46 6.72 18.30
CA GLY A 247 -7.31 5.68 18.86
C GLY A 247 -7.61 4.57 17.85
N ALA A 248 -6.55 4.05 17.22
CA ALA A 248 -6.60 3.06 16.14
C ALA A 248 -7.61 3.44 15.05
N ASN A 249 -7.51 4.69 14.59
CA ASN A 249 -8.36 5.25 13.53
C ASN A 249 -7.54 5.97 12.47
N HIS A 250 -6.29 5.56 12.29
CA HIS A 250 -5.33 6.15 11.38
C HIS A 250 -4.50 5.01 10.82
N ILE A 251 -4.94 4.50 9.68
CA ILE A 251 -4.31 3.35 9.04
C ILE A 251 -3.14 3.83 8.20
N HIS A 252 -2.02 3.13 8.30
CA HIS A 252 -0.97 3.11 7.30
C HIS A 252 -0.82 1.69 6.76
N SER A 253 -0.63 1.55 5.46
CA SER A 253 -0.38 0.26 4.83
C SER A 253 0.56 0.41 3.64
N VAL A 254 1.44 -0.56 3.46
CA VAL A 254 2.41 -0.54 2.36
C VAL A 254 2.63 -1.92 1.77
N TRP A 255 2.77 -1.96 0.44
CA TRP A 255 3.37 -3.09 -0.29
C TRP A 255 4.76 -2.70 -0.78
N ARG A 256 5.73 -3.56 -0.55
CA ARG A 256 7.12 -3.44 -1.01
C ARG A 256 7.54 -4.71 -1.75
N ASP A 257 8.29 -4.54 -2.83
CA ASP A 257 9.00 -5.63 -3.51
C ASP A 257 10.51 -5.47 -3.26
N PHE A 258 11.19 -6.50 -2.73
CA PHE A 258 12.58 -6.37 -2.28
C PHE A 258 13.52 -5.96 -3.42
N ASP A 259 13.36 -6.61 -4.58
CA ASP A 259 14.12 -6.29 -5.80
C ASP A 259 13.35 -5.35 -6.75
N GLY A 260 12.02 -5.31 -6.63
CA GLY A 260 11.12 -4.66 -7.61
C GLY A 260 10.63 -3.26 -7.25
N ASP A 261 10.91 -2.77 -6.03
CA ASP A 261 10.60 -1.39 -5.66
C ASP A 261 11.25 -0.40 -6.65
N PHE A 262 10.43 0.50 -7.18
CA PHE A 262 10.75 1.45 -8.26
C PHE A 262 11.18 0.78 -9.57
N GLY A 263 10.72 -0.45 -9.81
CA GLY A 263 11.02 -1.23 -11.02
C GLY A 263 12.50 -1.51 -11.21
N ARG A 264 13.29 -1.58 -10.13
CA ARG A 264 14.75 -1.78 -10.19
C ARG A 264 15.13 -3.07 -10.93
N ASP A 265 14.36 -4.13 -10.73
CA ASP A 265 14.46 -5.39 -11.48
C ASP A 265 14.18 -5.20 -12.98
N LEU A 266 13.07 -4.56 -13.35
CA LEU A 266 12.70 -4.30 -14.75
C LEU A 266 13.74 -3.42 -15.46
N ILE A 267 14.24 -2.39 -14.77
CA ILE A 267 15.29 -1.51 -15.28
C ILE A 267 16.56 -2.35 -15.54
N LYS A 268 16.97 -3.18 -14.56
CA LYS A 268 18.14 -4.05 -14.69
C LYS A 268 18.00 -5.04 -15.85
N GLU A 269 16.83 -5.67 -15.99
CA GLU A 269 16.52 -6.59 -17.10
C GLU A 269 16.57 -5.86 -18.44
N HIS A 270 16.02 -4.65 -18.54
CA HIS A 270 16.07 -3.82 -19.74
C HIS A 270 17.51 -3.49 -20.16
N TYR A 271 18.37 -3.14 -19.20
CA TYR A 271 19.79 -2.87 -19.46
C TYR A 271 20.58 -4.12 -19.84
N ALA A 272 20.22 -5.29 -19.31
CA ALA A 272 20.86 -6.55 -19.68
C ALA A 272 20.44 -7.05 -21.08
N ALA A 273 19.21 -6.77 -21.49
CA ALA A 273 18.63 -7.27 -22.74
C ALA A 273 18.79 -6.34 -23.96
N SER A 274 19.16 -5.08 -23.75
CA SER A 274 19.30 -4.10 -24.83
C SER A 274 20.75 -3.68 -25.01
N ASP A 275 21.21 -3.57 -26.26
CA ASP A 275 22.48 -2.92 -26.60
C ASP A 275 22.36 -1.41 -26.32
N HIS A 276 22.68 -1.01 -25.11
CA HIS A 276 22.85 0.39 -24.74
C HIS A 276 24.26 0.82 -25.16
N LYS A 277 24.37 1.47 -26.34
CA LYS A 277 25.58 2.17 -26.77
C LYS A 277 25.51 3.65 -26.41
#